data_AF-A0A9P5A4S3-F1
#
_entry.id   AF-A0A9P5A4S3-F1
#
_cell.length_a   1.000
_cell.length_b   1.000
_cell.length_c   1.000
_cell.angle_alpha   90.00
_cell.angle_beta   90.00
_cell.angle_gamma   90.00
#
_symmetry.space_group_name_H-M   'P 1'
#
loop_
_entity.id
_entity.type
_entity.pdbx_description
1 polymer ?
#
loop_
_entity_poly.entity_id
_entity_poly.type
_entity_poly.pdbx_seq_one_letter_code
_entity_poly.pdbx_strand_id
1 'polypeptide(L)'
;MPSPYVSLPVERRRKKSRTVESYDENDGFMVNYNEDEEAFEELPDHQPLKPPSRSPGLPISISAELEDLNDIHRDIVDSFMQEAKVAEEKIRKRKGLRSPLFTEKELQVMAIRWTTSLNKMSKIPGIQLDKVMIHGPEILRILRRYYSGYRKVMDPKCSGSNDREIVDLLSSDAEMGEDAYEDEDGEDSPYFNTNRYADIPA
;
A
#
# COMPACT_ATOMS: atom_id res chain seq x y z
N MET A 1 28.30 -41.36 -29.67
CA MET A 1 26.98 -40.94 -29.14
C MET A 1 26.46 -39.81 -30.03
N PRO A 2 25.28 -39.94 -30.65
CA PRO A 2 24.71 -38.91 -31.50
C PRO A 2 24.00 -37.82 -30.69
N SER A 3 24.14 -36.57 -31.11
CA SER A 3 23.60 -35.36 -30.47
C SER A 3 22.09 -35.20 -30.73
N PRO A 4 21.25 -34.83 -29.74
CA PRO A 4 19.84 -34.53 -29.95
C PRO A 4 19.64 -33.12 -30.49
N TYR A 5 19.09 -33.02 -31.70
CA TYR A 5 18.64 -31.80 -32.34
C TYR A 5 17.37 -31.30 -31.61
N VAL A 6 17.49 -30.22 -30.83
CA VAL A 6 16.34 -29.56 -30.17
C VAL A 6 15.89 -28.39 -31.04
N SER A 7 14.74 -28.55 -31.69
CA SER A 7 14.08 -27.48 -32.46
C SER A 7 13.52 -26.40 -31.53
N LEU A 8 13.95 -25.16 -31.73
CA LEU A 8 13.37 -23.97 -31.09
C LEU A 8 12.17 -23.46 -31.91
N PRO A 9 10.95 -23.38 -31.36
CA PRO A 9 9.86 -22.65 -32.01
C PRO A 9 10.10 -21.14 -31.85
N VAL A 10 10.27 -20.46 -33.00
CA VAL A 10 10.43 -19.01 -33.13
C VAL A 10 9.14 -18.28 -32.73
N GLU A 11 9.29 -17.31 -31.81
CA GLU A 11 8.24 -16.37 -31.41
C GLU A 11 7.69 -15.57 -32.60
N ARG A 12 6.37 -15.64 -32.81
CA ARG A 12 5.65 -14.70 -33.69
C ARG A 12 5.33 -13.42 -32.93
N ARG A 13 6.20 -12.41 -33.07
CA ARG A 13 5.92 -11.01 -32.73
C ARG A 13 4.71 -10.50 -33.51
N ARG A 14 3.58 -10.20 -32.85
CA ARG A 14 2.50 -9.42 -33.45
C ARG A 14 2.81 -7.94 -33.35
N LYS A 15 3.14 -7.32 -34.49
CA LYS A 15 3.15 -5.86 -34.66
C LYS A 15 1.72 -5.41 -34.94
N LYS A 16 1.17 -4.49 -34.15
CA LYS A 16 -0.09 -3.80 -34.46
C LYS A 16 0.28 -2.44 -35.07
N SER A 17 0.23 -2.35 -36.39
CA SER A 17 0.40 -1.12 -37.15
C SER A 17 -0.88 -0.30 -37.08
N ARG A 18 -0.71 0.99 -36.76
CA ARG A 18 -1.68 2.07 -36.92
C ARG A 18 -1.64 2.48 -38.39
N THR A 19 -2.78 2.42 -39.08
CA THR A 19 -2.93 2.92 -40.46
C THR A 19 -3.93 4.07 -40.45
N VAL A 20 -3.47 5.21 -40.95
CA VAL A 20 -4.15 6.48 -41.23
C VAL A 20 -3.90 6.78 -42.70
N GLU A 21 -4.87 7.43 -43.36
CA GLU A 21 -4.89 7.93 -44.76
C GLU A 21 -5.04 6.87 -45.86
N SER A 22 -5.76 7.07 -46.97
CA SER A 22 -6.36 8.26 -47.63
C SER A 22 -7.41 7.78 -48.65
N TYR A 23 -8.31 8.66 -49.09
CA TYR A 23 -9.42 8.38 -50.00
C TYR A 23 -8.98 8.22 -51.46
N ASP A 24 -9.69 7.33 -52.15
CA ASP A 24 -9.45 6.75 -53.47
C ASP A 24 -9.98 7.64 -54.62
N GLU A 25 -9.28 7.65 -55.75
CA GLU A 25 -9.67 8.31 -56.99
C GLU A 25 -10.61 7.37 -57.76
N ASN A 26 -11.91 7.65 -57.72
CA ASN A 26 -12.92 6.81 -58.37
C ASN A 26 -12.86 6.90 -59.90
N ASP A 27 -12.63 5.73 -60.49
CA ASP A 27 -12.84 5.34 -61.88
C ASP A 27 -14.29 5.56 -62.32
N GLY A 28 -14.45 6.04 -63.56
CA GLY A 28 -15.72 6.37 -64.17
C GLY A 28 -16.42 5.10 -64.68
N PHE A 29 -17.44 4.65 -63.96
CA PHE A 29 -18.38 3.64 -64.44
C PHE A 29 -19.78 4.23 -64.62
N MET A 30 -20.19 4.35 -65.87
CA MET A 30 -21.49 4.84 -66.33
C MET A 30 -22.50 3.68 -66.27
N VAL A 31 -23.53 3.77 -65.42
CA VAL A 31 -24.68 2.83 -65.43
C VAL A 31 -26.00 3.57 -65.36
N ASN A 32 -26.65 3.53 -66.52
CA ASN A 32 -28.06 3.56 -66.88
C ASN A 32 -29.11 4.02 -65.85
N TYR A 33 -29.89 5.02 -66.27
CA TYR A 33 -31.18 5.40 -65.69
C TYR A 33 -32.19 4.27 -65.91
N ASN A 34 -32.66 3.66 -64.82
CA ASN A 34 -33.94 2.99 -64.80
C ASN A 34 -34.71 3.45 -63.56
N GLU A 35 -35.99 3.61 -63.83
CA GLU A 35 -37.00 4.30 -63.07
C GLU A 35 -37.67 3.29 -62.14
N ASP A 36 -37.31 3.36 -60.86
CA ASP A 36 -38.02 2.68 -59.80
C ASP A 36 -38.17 3.68 -58.64
N GLU A 37 -39.34 4.31 -58.60
CA GLU A 37 -39.81 5.11 -57.48
C GLU A 37 -40.02 4.21 -56.25
N GLU A 38 -38.97 4.02 -55.46
CA GLU A 38 -39.09 3.54 -54.08
C GLU A 38 -38.69 4.68 -53.14
N ALA A 39 -39.72 5.36 -52.63
CA ALA A 39 -39.60 6.44 -51.67
C ALA A 39 -38.84 5.97 -50.44
N PHE A 40 -37.59 6.40 -50.31
CA PHE A 40 -36.81 6.21 -49.08
C PHE A 40 -37.55 6.92 -47.94
N GLU A 41 -37.97 6.16 -46.92
CA GLU A 41 -38.48 6.72 -45.68
C GLU A 41 -37.44 7.69 -45.10
N GLU A 42 -37.89 8.90 -44.78
CA GLU A 42 -37.07 9.97 -44.23
C GLU A 42 -36.41 9.50 -42.92
N LEU A 43 -35.08 9.61 -42.86
CA LEU A 43 -34.27 9.17 -41.72
C LEU A 43 -34.78 9.84 -40.42
N PRO A 44 -34.85 9.11 -39.30
CA PRO A 44 -35.35 9.67 -38.05
C PRO A 44 -34.47 10.84 -37.61
N ASP A 45 -35.11 11.98 -37.36
CA ASP A 45 -34.48 13.22 -36.94
C ASP A 45 -33.62 12.99 -35.69
N HIS A 46 -32.37 13.46 -35.73
CA HIS A 46 -31.38 13.21 -34.70
C HIS A 46 -31.77 13.93 -33.41
N GLN A 47 -32.43 13.22 -32.48
CA GLN A 47 -32.63 13.74 -31.14
C GLN A 47 -31.26 14.03 -30.49
N PRO A 48 -30.99 15.29 -30.07
CA PRO A 48 -29.79 15.58 -29.32
C PRO A 48 -29.81 14.78 -28.01
N LEU A 49 -28.71 14.10 -27.72
CA LEU A 49 -28.51 13.34 -26.50
C LEU A 49 -28.85 14.22 -25.29
N LYS A 50 -29.84 13.80 -24.50
CA LYS A 50 -30.17 14.45 -23.23
C LYS A 50 -28.89 14.57 -22.40
N PRO A 51 -28.56 15.75 -21.85
CA PRO A 51 -27.38 15.89 -21.00
C PRO A 51 -27.51 14.93 -19.82
N PRO A 52 -26.43 14.22 -19.43
CA PRO A 52 -26.48 13.30 -18.30
C PRO A 52 -27.00 14.05 -17.08
N SER A 53 -28.15 13.61 -16.57
CA SER A 53 -28.78 14.23 -15.43
C SER A 53 -27.90 14.04 -14.20
N ARG A 54 -27.62 15.16 -13.53
CA ARG A 54 -27.05 15.27 -12.17
C ARG A 54 -25.60 14.79 -12.07
N SER A 55 -24.72 15.76 -11.89
CA SER A 55 -23.40 15.54 -11.30
C SER A 55 -23.58 14.70 -10.02
N PRO A 56 -22.99 13.49 -9.93
CA PRO A 56 -22.75 12.90 -8.63
C PRO A 56 -21.87 13.90 -7.89
N GLY A 57 -22.29 14.31 -6.69
CA GLY A 57 -21.45 15.12 -5.81
C GLY A 57 -20.05 14.52 -5.76
N LEU A 58 -19.04 15.39 -5.81
CA LEU A 58 -17.64 15.01 -5.82
C LEU A 58 -17.42 13.87 -4.82
N PRO A 59 -16.78 12.75 -5.21
CA PRO A 59 -16.50 11.67 -4.27
C PRO A 59 -15.71 12.27 -3.11
N ILE A 60 -16.23 12.10 -1.89
CA ILE A 60 -15.56 12.56 -0.67
C ILE A 60 -14.17 11.94 -0.68
N SER A 61 -13.16 12.76 -0.94
CA SER A 61 -11.79 12.31 -1.04
C SER A 61 -11.38 11.78 0.33
N ILE A 62 -10.98 10.51 0.39
CA ILE A 62 -10.41 9.89 1.60
C ILE A 62 -9.24 10.72 2.19
N SER A 63 -8.59 11.55 1.38
CA SER A 63 -7.57 12.51 1.83
C SER A 63 -8.14 13.61 2.73
N ALA A 64 -9.36 14.09 2.49
CA ALA A 64 -10.02 15.07 3.36
C ALA A 64 -10.37 14.45 4.72
N GLU A 65 -10.79 13.18 4.73
CA GLU A 65 -11.08 12.45 5.98
C GLU A 65 -9.81 12.19 6.81
N LEU A 66 -8.62 12.20 6.19
CA LEU A 66 -7.32 12.17 6.89
C LEU A 66 -6.90 13.52 7.44
N GLU A 67 -7.20 14.61 6.71
CA GLU A 67 -6.84 15.97 7.10
C GLU A 67 -7.55 16.42 8.39
N ASP A 68 -8.72 15.86 8.68
CA ASP A 68 -9.46 16.13 9.92
C ASP A 68 -9.03 15.25 11.12
N LEU A 69 -8.10 14.29 10.93
CA LEU A 69 -7.67 13.40 12.02
C LEU A 69 -6.59 14.04 12.89
N ASN A 70 -6.70 13.77 14.19
CA ASN A 70 -5.72 14.14 15.21
C ASN A 70 -4.32 13.60 14.86
N ASP A 71 -3.27 14.35 15.16
CA ASP A 71 -1.88 14.04 14.74
C ASP A 71 -1.42 12.64 15.18
N ILE A 72 -1.74 12.27 16.43
CA ILE A 72 -1.44 10.93 16.98
C ILE A 72 -2.18 9.84 16.21
N HIS A 73 -3.41 10.11 15.75
CA HIS A 73 -4.16 9.15 14.95
C HIS A 73 -3.47 8.93 13.59
N ARG A 74 -2.99 9.99 12.94
CA ARG A 74 -2.28 9.90 11.65
C ARG A 74 -1.02 9.05 11.76
N ASP A 75 -0.18 9.30 12.76
CA ASP A 75 1.05 8.53 12.98
C ASP A 75 0.78 7.03 13.22
N ILE A 76 -0.28 6.74 13.98
CA ILE A 76 -0.73 5.36 14.22
C ILE A 76 -1.27 4.71 12.94
N VAL A 77 -2.00 5.45 12.11
CA VAL A 77 -2.49 4.98 10.80
C VAL A 77 -1.32 4.65 9.88
N ASP A 78 -0.31 5.51 9.80
CA ASP A 78 0.87 5.30 8.96
C ASP A 78 1.67 4.07 9.41
N SER A 79 1.88 3.95 10.73
CA SER A 79 2.51 2.76 11.34
C SER A 79 1.74 1.49 11.03
N PHE A 80 0.41 1.52 11.14
CA PHE A 80 -0.45 0.40 10.78
C PHE A 80 -0.34 0.05 9.29
N MET A 81 -0.32 1.04 8.40
CA MET A 81 -0.23 0.81 6.96
C MET A 81 1.07 0.12 6.58
N GLN A 82 2.20 0.51 7.17
CA GLN A 82 3.49 -0.13 6.93
C GLN A 82 3.47 -1.60 7.38
N GLU A 83 2.97 -1.89 8.59
CA GLU A 83 2.91 -3.26 9.06
C GLU A 83 1.91 -4.11 8.28
N ALA A 84 0.75 -3.55 7.94
CA ALA A 84 -0.26 -4.22 7.14
C ALA A 84 0.29 -4.62 5.77
N LYS A 85 1.05 -3.74 5.10
CA LYS A 85 1.74 -4.07 3.84
C LYS A 85 2.73 -5.22 3.99
N VAL A 86 3.52 -5.23 5.07
CA VAL A 86 4.46 -6.33 5.35
C VAL A 86 3.74 -7.66 5.60
N ALA A 87 2.66 -7.62 6.38
CA ALA A 87 1.84 -8.79 6.66
C ALA A 87 1.15 -9.32 5.41
N GLU A 88 0.57 -8.42 4.61
CA GLU A 88 -0.04 -8.74 3.33
C GLU A 88 0.96 -9.40 2.38
N GLU A 89 2.17 -8.85 2.27
CA GLU A 89 3.24 -9.41 1.46
C GLU A 89 3.63 -10.81 1.92
N LYS A 90 3.68 -11.04 3.23
CA LYS A 90 3.96 -12.35 3.81
C LYS A 90 2.88 -13.37 3.45
N ILE A 91 1.61 -12.96 3.48
CA ILE A 91 0.47 -13.81 3.07
C ILE A 91 0.55 -14.09 1.57
N ARG A 92 0.82 -13.07 0.76
CA ARG A 92 0.98 -13.15 -0.69
C ARG A 92 2.04 -14.18 -1.07
N LYS A 93 3.23 -14.11 -0.47
CA LYS A 93 4.31 -15.09 -0.64
C LYS A 93 3.88 -16.50 -0.23
N ARG A 94 3.26 -16.64 0.95
CA ARG A 94 2.81 -17.96 1.46
C ARG A 94 1.76 -18.63 0.58
N LYS A 95 0.89 -17.83 -0.05
CA LYS A 95 -0.21 -18.32 -0.90
C LYS A 95 0.12 -18.33 -2.39
N GLY A 96 1.32 -17.87 -2.79
CA GLY A 96 1.73 -17.79 -4.19
C GLY A 96 0.91 -16.81 -5.03
N LEU A 97 0.31 -15.79 -4.39
CA LEU A 97 -0.51 -14.80 -5.08
C LEU A 97 0.38 -13.75 -5.75
N ARG A 98 -0.01 -13.28 -6.95
CA ARG A 98 0.71 -12.21 -7.66
C ARG A 98 0.14 -10.83 -7.39
N SER A 99 -1.17 -10.75 -7.20
CA SER A 99 -1.88 -9.50 -6.90
C SER A 99 -1.89 -9.18 -5.41
N PRO A 100 -1.95 -7.90 -5.04
CA PRO A 100 -2.22 -7.49 -3.67
C PRO A 100 -3.60 -7.99 -3.22
N LEU A 101 -3.68 -8.35 -1.94
CA LEU A 101 -4.91 -8.71 -1.26
C LEU A 101 -5.77 -7.46 -1.04
N PHE A 102 -5.16 -6.39 -0.56
CA PHE A 102 -5.83 -5.13 -0.26
C PHE A 102 -5.12 -3.98 -0.94
N THR A 103 -5.88 -3.00 -1.41
CA THR A 103 -5.32 -1.76 -1.93
C THR A 103 -4.87 -0.88 -0.78
N GLU A 104 -3.85 -0.06 -0.98
CA GLU A 104 -3.39 0.91 0.02
C GLU A 104 -4.54 1.79 0.56
N LYS A 105 -5.42 2.25 -0.35
CA LYS A 105 -6.62 3.01 0.02
C LYS A 105 -7.57 2.22 0.92
N GLU A 106 -7.71 0.92 0.70
CA GLU A 106 -8.58 0.06 1.52
C GLU A 106 -7.98 -0.12 2.92
N LEU A 107 -6.68 -0.39 3.01
CA LEU A 107 -5.95 -0.48 4.28
C LEU A 107 -6.03 0.83 5.07
N GLN A 108 -5.89 1.96 4.37
CA GLN A 108 -6.01 3.28 4.98
C GLN A 108 -7.42 3.52 5.54
N VAL A 109 -8.47 3.23 4.75
CA VAL A 109 -9.87 3.34 5.22
C VAL A 109 -10.13 2.41 6.40
N MET A 110 -9.53 1.22 6.44
CA MET A 110 -9.65 0.30 7.58
C MET A 110 -9.12 0.91 8.88
N ALA A 111 -7.99 1.62 8.79
CA ALA A 111 -7.32 2.27 9.89
C ALA A 111 -8.12 3.48 10.39
N ILE A 112 -8.45 4.42 9.49
CA ILE A 112 -9.21 5.63 9.80
C ILE A 112 -10.53 5.30 10.50
N ARG A 113 -11.27 4.32 9.97
CA ARG A 113 -12.60 3.95 10.47
C ARG A 113 -12.58 2.89 11.56
N TRP A 114 -11.40 2.46 12.00
CA TRP A 114 -11.23 1.40 13.00
C TRP A 114 -12.13 0.18 12.75
N THR A 115 -11.98 -0.43 11.58
CA THR A 115 -12.79 -1.57 11.14
C THR A 115 -12.44 -2.88 11.85
N THR A 116 -12.49 -2.90 13.20
CA THR A 116 -12.04 -4.01 14.09
C THR A 116 -12.84 -5.32 14.00
N SER A 117 -13.77 -5.42 13.04
CA SER A 117 -14.61 -6.59 12.79
C SER A 117 -14.75 -6.85 11.29
N LEU A 118 -14.90 -8.11 10.90
CA LEU A 118 -15.08 -8.50 9.49
C LEU A 118 -16.26 -7.80 8.83
N ASN A 119 -17.39 -7.66 9.55
CA ASN A 119 -18.58 -6.97 9.04
C ASN A 119 -18.33 -5.48 8.75
N LYS A 120 -17.48 -4.81 9.54
CA LYS A 120 -17.08 -3.42 9.26
C LYS A 120 -16.14 -3.36 8.06
N MET A 121 -15.20 -4.30 7.98
CA MET A 121 -14.23 -4.39 6.89
C MET A 121 -14.92 -4.68 5.54
N SER A 122 -15.96 -5.52 5.52
CA SER A 122 -16.75 -5.82 4.32
C SER A 122 -17.59 -4.66 3.79
N LYS A 123 -17.83 -3.62 4.60
CA LYS A 123 -18.58 -2.42 4.21
C LYS A 123 -17.72 -1.37 3.49
N ILE A 124 -16.42 -1.61 3.37
CA ILE A 124 -15.50 -0.70 2.67
C ILE A 124 -15.82 -0.74 1.17
N PRO A 125 -16.00 0.42 0.51
CA PRO A 125 -16.30 0.47 -0.91
C PRO A 125 -15.15 -0.12 -1.74
N GLY A 126 -15.48 -0.98 -2.70
CA GLY A 126 -14.51 -1.60 -3.61
C GLY A 126 -13.82 -2.85 -3.07
N ILE A 127 -14.04 -3.21 -1.80
CA ILE A 127 -13.39 -4.37 -1.19
C ILE A 127 -13.99 -5.69 -1.68
N GLN A 128 -13.11 -6.67 -1.88
CA GLN A 128 -13.52 -8.02 -2.28
C GLN A 128 -13.87 -8.86 -1.04
N LEU A 129 -15.12 -9.28 -0.93
CA LEU A 129 -15.65 -9.99 0.25
C LEU A 129 -14.90 -11.28 0.54
N ASP A 130 -14.56 -12.04 -0.50
CA ASP A 130 -13.85 -13.32 -0.39
C ASP A 130 -12.46 -13.12 0.24
N LYS A 131 -11.75 -12.06 -0.17
CA LYS A 131 -10.44 -11.73 0.40
C LYS A 131 -10.56 -11.32 1.85
N VAL A 132 -11.59 -10.57 2.22
CA VAL A 132 -11.87 -10.18 3.61
C VAL A 132 -12.16 -11.40 4.47
N MET A 133 -12.94 -12.35 3.98
CA MET A 133 -13.28 -13.56 4.73
C MET A 133 -12.07 -14.46 4.96
N ILE A 134 -11.21 -14.62 3.95
CA ILE A 134 -10.05 -15.52 4.00
C ILE A 134 -8.86 -14.87 4.71
N HIS A 135 -8.57 -13.59 4.42
CA HIS A 135 -7.34 -12.91 4.85
C HIS A 135 -7.58 -11.76 5.83
N GLY A 136 -8.82 -11.30 5.98
CA GLY A 136 -9.19 -10.27 6.94
C GLY A 136 -8.81 -10.58 8.39
N PRO A 137 -8.90 -11.82 8.90
CA PRO A 137 -8.50 -12.12 10.28
C PRO A 137 -7.04 -11.76 10.61
N GLU A 138 -6.11 -11.92 9.65
CA GLU A 138 -4.68 -11.65 9.86
C GLU A 138 -4.41 -10.13 9.94
N ILE A 139 -5.07 -9.34 9.08
CA ILE A 139 -5.02 -7.87 9.11
C ILE A 139 -5.76 -7.30 10.34
N LEU A 140 -6.92 -7.87 10.69
CA LEU A 140 -7.70 -7.47 11.87
C LEU A 140 -6.93 -7.64 13.17
N ARG A 141 -6.08 -8.67 13.27
CA ARG A 141 -5.21 -8.87 14.43
C ARG A 141 -4.26 -7.69 14.63
N ILE A 142 -3.68 -7.19 13.54
CA ILE A 142 -2.78 -6.03 13.55
C ILE A 142 -3.58 -4.78 13.90
N LEU A 143 -4.72 -4.57 13.24
CA LEU A 143 -5.58 -3.41 13.46
C LEU A 143 -6.07 -3.31 14.92
N ARG A 144 -6.44 -4.44 15.55
CA ARG A 144 -6.85 -4.48 16.96
C ARG A 144 -5.73 -4.08 17.91
N ARG A 145 -4.48 -4.44 17.59
CA ARG A 145 -3.32 -4.07 18.39
C ARG A 145 -3.12 -2.55 18.38
N TYR A 146 -3.15 -1.96 17.19
CA TYR A 146 -3.04 -0.50 17.03
C TYR A 146 -4.22 0.24 17.65
N TYR A 147 -5.44 -0.26 17.48
CA TYR A 147 -6.63 0.34 18.10
C TYR A 147 -6.57 0.31 19.64
N SER A 148 -6.08 -0.78 20.22
CA SER A 148 -5.85 -0.88 21.67
C SER A 148 -4.79 0.11 22.14
N GLY A 149 -3.68 0.24 21.41
CA GLY A 149 -2.65 1.24 21.68
C GLY A 149 -3.18 2.67 21.59
N TYR A 150 -3.89 3.00 20.53
CA TYR A 150 -4.55 4.30 20.34
C TYR A 150 -5.49 4.62 21.51
N ARG A 151 -6.34 3.67 21.91
CA ARG A 151 -7.27 3.86 23.02
C ARG A 151 -6.53 4.11 24.33
N LYS A 152 -5.41 3.44 24.59
CA LYS A 152 -4.61 3.67 25.81
C LYS A 152 -4.01 5.08 25.86
N VAL A 153 -3.56 5.61 24.73
CA VAL A 153 -2.97 6.95 24.64
C VAL A 153 -4.05 8.04 24.69
N MET A 154 -5.21 7.79 24.08
CA MET A 154 -6.30 8.76 23.98
C MET A 154 -7.29 8.75 25.14
N ASP A 155 -7.40 7.65 25.89
CA ASP A 155 -8.34 7.56 27.02
C ASP A 155 -7.68 8.12 28.30
N PRO A 156 -8.04 9.35 28.73
CA PRO A 156 -7.46 9.95 29.92
C PRO A 156 -7.74 9.14 31.19
N LYS A 157 -8.76 8.28 31.19
CA LYS A 157 -9.08 7.39 32.32
C LYS A 157 -8.10 6.22 32.43
N CYS A 158 -7.43 5.82 31.36
CA CYS A 158 -6.35 4.81 31.39
C CYS A 158 -5.00 5.40 31.84
N SER A 159 -4.84 6.74 31.81
CA SER A 159 -3.60 7.40 32.25
C SER A 159 -3.43 7.42 33.78
N GLY A 160 -4.53 7.31 34.54
CA GLY A 160 -4.55 7.41 36.00
C GLY A 160 -4.28 6.13 36.80
N SER A 161 -4.00 5.00 36.15
CA SER A 161 -3.66 3.72 36.81
C SER A 161 -2.30 3.20 36.35
N ASN A 162 -1.37 4.11 36.08
CA ASN A 162 0.03 3.75 36.13
C ASN A 162 0.46 4.09 37.55
N ASP A 163 0.40 3.09 38.42
CA ASP A 163 1.37 2.93 39.49
C ASP A 163 2.74 3.04 38.83
N ARG A 164 3.19 4.29 38.65
CA ARG A 164 4.61 4.55 38.42
C ARG A 164 5.20 4.07 39.73
N GLU A 165 5.75 2.88 39.72
CA GLU A 165 6.65 2.41 40.75
C GLU A 165 7.76 3.46 40.80
N ILE A 166 7.60 4.45 41.68
CA ILE A 166 8.60 5.45 41.94
C ILE A 166 9.68 4.68 42.67
N VAL A 167 10.66 4.20 41.90
CA VAL A 167 11.92 3.70 42.43
C VAL A 167 12.58 4.87 43.13
N ASP A 168 12.50 4.87 44.46
CA ASP A 168 13.25 5.79 45.31
C ASP A 168 14.74 5.46 45.19
N LEU A 169 15.45 6.22 44.35
CA LEU A 169 16.89 6.07 44.15
C LEU A 169 17.72 6.67 45.31
N LEU A 170 17.08 7.10 46.41
CA LEU A 170 17.75 7.78 47.53
C LEU A 170 17.87 6.94 48.82
N SER A 171 17.37 5.71 48.87
CA SER A 171 17.49 4.87 50.08
C SER A 171 18.69 3.90 50.02
N SER A 172 19.91 4.44 49.95
CA SER A 172 21.11 3.85 50.57
C SER A 172 22.26 4.85 50.54
N ASP A 173 22.16 5.90 51.36
CA ASP A 173 23.31 6.65 51.86
C ASP A 173 24.15 5.69 52.73
N ALA A 174 25.07 4.95 52.09
CA ALA A 174 26.11 4.21 52.77
C ALA A 174 27.38 5.06 52.72
N GLU A 175 27.58 5.81 53.82
CA GLU A 175 28.84 6.23 54.42
C GLU A 175 30.09 6.02 53.55
N MET A 176 30.61 7.13 53.00
CA MET A 176 31.97 7.16 52.42
C MET A 176 32.98 6.80 53.50
N GLY A 177 33.41 5.54 53.49
CA GLY A 177 34.62 5.05 54.13
C GLY A 177 35.83 5.36 53.27
N GLU A 178 36.74 6.11 53.86
CA GLU A 178 38.10 6.43 53.47
C GLU A 178 38.99 5.18 53.33
N ASP A 179 39.49 4.87 52.12
CA ASP A 179 40.83 4.32 51.87
C ASP A 179 41.11 4.23 50.34
N ALA A 180 42.16 4.93 49.90
CA ALA A 180 43.47 4.40 49.53
C ALA A 180 43.53 3.84 48.10
N TYR A 181 44.20 4.63 47.27
CA TYR A 181 44.64 4.37 45.91
C TYR A 181 45.43 3.06 45.83
N GLU A 182 45.01 2.13 44.98
CA GLU A 182 45.89 1.15 44.33
C GLU A 182 45.58 1.18 42.83
N ASP A 183 46.61 1.51 42.08
CA ASP A 183 46.68 1.67 40.63
C ASP A 183 46.70 0.26 40.03
N GLU A 184 45.54 -0.28 39.65
CA GLU A 184 45.44 -1.58 38.97
C GLU A 184 45.45 -1.36 37.45
N ASP A 185 46.43 -2.00 36.85
CA ASP A 185 46.92 -1.96 35.49
C ASP A 185 45.87 -1.88 34.38
N GLY A 186 46.03 -0.86 33.54
CA GLY A 186 45.31 -0.74 32.27
C GLY A 186 45.72 -1.84 31.30
N GLU A 187 44.87 -2.85 31.17
CA GLU A 187 44.92 -3.82 30.08
C GLU A 187 44.66 -3.11 28.74
N ASP A 188 45.73 -2.85 27.98
CA ASP A 188 45.66 -2.32 26.63
C ASP A 188 44.96 -3.33 25.71
N SER A 189 43.76 -2.98 25.24
CA SER A 189 42.97 -3.84 24.35
C SER A 189 43.67 -3.98 22.99
N PRO A 190 43.96 -5.20 22.50
CA PRO A 190 44.76 -5.42 21.28
C PRO A 190 44.08 -4.94 19.98
N TYR A 191 42.83 -4.47 20.05
CA TYR A 191 42.04 -4.00 18.92
C TYR A 191 42.15 -2.48 18.67
N PHE A 192 42.67 -1.71 19.64
CA PHE A 192 42.76 -0.24 19.55
C PHE A 192 44.20 0.27 19.39
N ASN A 193 45.08 -0.53 18.77
CA ASN A 193 46.41 -0.06 18.45
C ASN A 193 46.35 0.91 17.25
N THR A 194 46.05 2.18 17.52
CA THR A 194 46.08 3.28 16.54
C THR A 194 47.52 3.74 16.35
N ASN A 195 48.41 2.84 15.92
CA ASN A 195 49.70 3.24 15.37
C ASN A 195 49.94 2.59 14.01
N ARG A 196 48.98 2.79 13.09
CA ARG A 196 49.16 2.52 11.66
C ARG A 196 49.51 3.81 10.92
N TYR A 197 50.64 4.40 11.26
CA TYR A 197 51.31 5.41 10.44
C TYR A 197 52.83 5.32 10.62
N ALA A 198 53.45 4.40 9.89
CA ALA A 198 54.74 4.60 9.25
C ALA A 198 55.11 3.28 8.57
N ASP A 199 54.81 3.18 7.28
CA ASP A 199 55.62 2.44 6.30
C ASP A 199 55.00 2.69 4.92
N ILE A 200 55.23 3.90 4.38
CA ILE A 200 55.10 4.18 2.96
C ILE A 200 56.53 4.10 2.40
N PRO A 201 56.89 3.07 1.61
CA PRO A 201 58.18 3.06 0.93
C PRO A 201 58.17 4.09 -0.21
N ALA A 202 59.30 4.77 -0.35
CA ALA A 202 59.60 5.76 -1.38
C ALA A 202 59.65 5.16 -2.80
#